data_AF-A0AAV4MPY6-F1
#
_entry.id   AF-A0AAV4MPY6-F1
#
_cell.length_a   1.000
_cell.length_b   1.000
_cell.length_c   1.000
_cell.angle_alpha   90.00
_cell.angle_beta   90.00
_cell.angle_gamma   90.00
#
_symmetry.space_group_name_H-M   'P 1'
#
loop_
_entity.id
_entity.type
_entity.pdbx_description
1 polymer ?
#
loop_
_entity_poly.entity_id
_entity_poly.type
_entity_poly.pdbx_seq_one_letter_code
_entity_poly.pdbx_strand_id
1 'polypeptide(L)'
;MGQSSIAVARPAWVHAVRAGFFCINSPSITKKFVTTIKPVEITPENTSLKTKRTVQAKIDVKKINVAIRSVKPIKNGGIIVETISEEDLDKLIYEFKAKDELTKEYQIGKPATRNPHIICFEVSPETKSEVLTESLRNQFLEENEEIE
;
A
#
# COMPACT_ATOMS: atom_id res chain seq x y z
N MET A 1 41.57 -45.87 -25.56
CA MET A 1 41.37 -44.90 -24.46
C MET A 1 40.38 -43.86 -24.97
N GLY A 2 39.12 -43.93 -24.55
CA GLY A 2 38.10 -42.95 -24.91
C GLY A 2 37.33 -42.59 -23.66
N GLN A 3 37.46 -41.35 -23.19
CA GLN A 3 36.67 -40.85 -22.08
C GLN A 3 35.24 -40.64 -22.57
N SER A 4 34.28 -41.28 -21.91
CA SER A 4 32.86 -41.02 -22.06
C SER A 4 32.42 -40.02 -20.98
N SER A 5 31.94 -38.86 -21.39
CA SER A 5 31.25 -37.89 -20.54
C SER A 5 29.75 -38.04 -20.71
N ILE A 6 29.05 -38.42 -19.63
CA ILE A 6 27.59 -38.39 -19.56
C ILE A 6 27.16 -36.94 -19.27
N ALA A 7 26.59 -36.28 -20.28
CA ALA A 7 25.86 -35.04 -20.07
C ALA A 7 24.45 -35.40 -19.58
N VAL A 8 24.22 -35.32 -18.28
CA VAL A 8 22.85 -35.31 -17.74
C VAL A 8 22.27 -33.95 -18.09
N ALA A 9 21.47 -33.89 -19.16
CA ALA A 9 20.67 -32.73 -19.49
C ALA A 9 19.68 -32.50 -18.33
N ARG A 10 20.00 -31.54 -17.47
CA ARG A 10 19.10 -31.08 -16.42
C ARG A 10 17.84 -30.53 -17.10
N PRO A 11 16.64 -30.99 -16.74
CA PRO A 11 15.41 -30.49 -17.33
C PRO A 11 15.32 -28.98 -17.11
N ALA A 12 14.95 -28.27 -18.17
CA ALA A 12 14.91 -26.82 -18.29
C ALA A 12 13.81 -26.15 -17.45
N TRP A 13 13.66 -26.55 -16.18
CA TRP A 13 12.71 -26.01 -15.21
C TRP A 13 13.36 -25.01 -14.25
N VAL A 14 14.53 -24.46 -14.60
CA VAL A 14 15.24 -23.46 -13.80
C VAL A 14 15.18 -22.06 -14.43
N HIS A 15 14.45 -21.87 -15.54
CA HIS A 15 14.45 -20.59 -16.28
C HIS A 15 13.08 -19.93 -16.49
N ALA A 16 11.98 -20.49 -15.98
CA ALA A 16 10.62 -19.98 -16.27
C ALA A 16 9.81 -19.48 -15.05
N VAL A 17 10.44 -19.23 -13.90
CA VAL A 17 9.83 -18.40 -12.83
C VAL A 17 10.54 -17.04 -12.73
N ARG A 18 11.08 -16.58 -13.86
CA ARG A 18 11.70 -15.26 -14.02
C ARG A 18 10.96 -14.39 -15.05
N ALA A 19 9.70 -14.76 -15.35
CA ALA A 19 8.80 -13.96 -16.15
C ALA A 19 7.87 -13.17 -15.22
N GLY A 20 8.17 -11.88 -15.06
CA GLY A 20 7.13 -10.87 -14.92
C GLY A 20 6.57 -10.54 -13.53
N PHE A 21 6.94 -11.23 -12.46
CA PHE A 21 6.72 -10.67 -11.11
C PHE A 21 7.84 -9.68 -10.79
N PHE A 22 7.75 -8.49 -11.41
CA PHE A 22 8.38 -7.29 -10.87
C PHE A 22 7.61 -6.89 -9.60
N CYS A 23 7.58 -7.78 -8.61
CA CYS A 23 7.38 -7.40 -7.23
C CYS A 23 8.58 -6.53 -6.90
N ILE A 24 8.40 -5.22 -7.09
CA ILE A 24 9.17 -4.18 -6.43
C ILE A 24 9.41 -4.72 -5.03
N ASN A 25 10.68 -4.95 -4.65
CA ASN A 25 11.08 -5.27 -3.29
C ASN A 25 10.34 -4.29 -2.37
N SER A 26 9.19 -4.72 -1.84
CA SER A 26 8.39 -3.92 -0.95
C SER A 26 8.97 -4.27 0.40
N PRO A 27 9.81 -3.40 1.00
CA PRO A 27 10.39 -3.70 2.29
C PRO A 27 9.24 -4.02 3.22
N SER A 28 9.19 -5.26 3.74
CA SER A 28 8.28 -5.79 4.76
C SER A 28 6.90 -5.13 4.77
N ILE A 29 5.83 -5.81 4.36
CA ILE A 29 4.46 -5.26 4.34
C ILE A 29 4.02 -4.86 5.77
N THR A 30 4.48 -3.71 6.23
CA THR A 30 4.10 -3.13 7.52
C THR A 30 2.80 -2.40 7.30
N LYS A 31 1.75 -2.75 8.05
CA LYS A 31 0.47 -2.03 8.03
C LYS A 31 0.75 -0.54 8.26
N LYS A 32 0.36 0.31 7.30
CA LYS A 32 0.49 1.76 7.40
C LYS A 32 -0.87 2.35 7.75
N PHE A 33 -0.91 3.18 8.79
CA PHE A 33 -2.11 3.92 9.17
C PHE A 33 -2.11 5.24 8.41
N VAL A 34 -2.97 5.33 7.41
CA VAL A 34 -2.95 6.43 6.43
C VAL A 34 -4.34 7.02 6.24
N THR A 35 -4.41 8.35 6.23
CA THR A 35 -5.62 9.10 5.87
C THR A 35 -5.30 10.10 4.76
N THR A 36 -6.30 10.40 3.94
CA THR A 36 -6.21 11.38 2.85
C THR A 36 -7.04 12.60 3.20
N ILE A 37 -6.49 13.78 2.95
CA ILE A 37 -7.20 15.06 3.04
C ILE A 37 -7.14 15.69 1.66
N LYS A 38 -8.29 15.97 1.07
CA LYS A 38 -8.41 16.54 -0.27
C LYS A 38 -9.31 17.76 -0.23
N PRO A 39 -9.03 18.81 -1.03
CA PRO A 39 -10.00 19.89 -1.24
C PRO A 39 -11.30 19.32 -1.81
N VAL A 40 -12.45 19.86 -1.40
CA VAL A 40 -13.75 19.50 -1.99
C VAL A 40 -13.82 20.01 -3.44
N GLU A 41 -13.35 21.24 -3.67
CA GLU A 41 -13.23 21.83 -5.01
C GLU A 41 -11.80 21.76 -5.54
N ILE A 42 -11.65 21.19 -6.73
CA ILE A 42 -10.37 21.05 -7.41
C ILE A 42 -10.13 22.31 -8.24
N THR A 43 -9.45 23.28 -7.66
CA THR A 43 -8.98 24.49 -8.35
C THR A 43 -7.45 24.47 -8.49
N PRO A 44 -6.89 25.08 -9.55
CA PRO A 44 -5.43 25.15 -9.72
C PRO A 44 -4.71 25.91 -8.59
N GLU A 45 -5.44 26.75 -7.84
CA GLU A 45 -4.91 27.44 -6.65
C GLU A 45 -4.75 26.52 -5.43
N ASN A 46 -5.50 25.43 -5.38
CA ASN A 46 -5.46 24.47 -4.29
C ASN A 46 -4.23 23.56 -4.48
N THR A 47 -3.09 24.03 -3.97
CA THR A 47 -1.84 23.27 -3.93
C THR A 47 -1.72 22.50 -2.61
N SER A 48 -1.09 21.32 -2.64
CA SER A 48 -0.85 20.47 -1.46
C SER A 48 -0.14 21.19 -0.31
N LEU A 49 0.73 22.16 -0.61
CA LEU A 49 1.38 23.03 0.36
C LEU A 49 0.38 23.95 1.08
N LYS A 50 -0.59 24.52 0.35
CA LYS A 50 -1.64 25.38 0.90
C LYS A 50 -2.52 24.55 1.84
N THR A 51 -2.98 23.39 1.38
CA THR A 51 -3.77 22.45 2.19
C THR A 51 -3.03 22.03 3.45
N LYS A 52 -1.73 21.67 3.36
CA LYS A 52 -0.91 21.33 4.53
C LYS A 52 -0.87 22.48 5.54
N ARG A 53 -0.60 23.71 5.10
CA ARG A 53 -0.52 24.89 5.98
C ARG A 53 -1.87 25.20 6.64
N THR A 54 -2.95 25.18 5.87
CA THR A 54 -4.30 25.45 6.40
C THR A 54 -4.72 24.40 7.43
N VAL A 55 -4.50 23.12 7.14
CA VAL A 55 -4.82 22.02 8.07
C VAL A 55 -3.96 22.11 9.33
N GLN A 56 -2.65 22.40 9.21
CA GLN A 56 -1.76 22.56 10.37
C GLN A 56 -2.10 23.79 11.22
N ALA A 57 -2.58 24.88 10.61
CA ALA A 57 -3.01 26.06 11.34
C ALA A 57 -4.32 25.83 12.10
N LYS A 58 -5.23 25.04 11.51
CA LYS A 58 -6.54 24.73 12.13
C LYS A 58 -6.43 23.57 13.13
N ILE A 59 -5.54 22.58 12.95
CA ILE A 59 -5.42 21.40 13.83
C ILE A 59 -4.09 21.40 14.57
N ASP A 60 -4.16 21.62 15.88
CA ASP A 60 -3.00 21.53 16.78
C ASP A 60 -2.70 20.07 17.14
N VAL A 61 -1.81 19.45 16.37
CA VAL A 61 -1.37 18.05 16.58
C VAL A 61 -0.82 17.81 18.01
N LYS A 62 -0.14 18.81 18.58
CA LYS A 62 0.41 18.74 19.94
C LYS A 62 -0.67 18.69 21.03
N LYS A 63 -1.81 19.36 20.83
CA LYS A 63 -2.91 19.37 21.81
C LYS A 63 -3.66 18.03 21.83
N ILE A 64 -3.77 17.38 20.67
CA ILE A 64 -4.51 16.12 20.49
C ILE A 64 -3.61 14.91 20.82
N ASN A 65 -2.31 15.13 21.03
CA ASN A 65 -1.31 14.09 21.32
C ASN A 65 -1.30 12.97 20.24
N VAL A 66 -1.31 13.37 18.96
CA VAL A 66 -1.30 12.46 17.81
C VAL A 66 0.11 12.35 17.25
N ALA A 67 0.64 11.13 17.13
CA ALA A 67 1.96 10.92 16.54
C ALA A 67 1.86 10.77 15.01
N ILE A 68 2.31 11.82 14.30
CA ILE A 68 2.38 11.82 12.83
C ILE A 68 3.75 11.30 12.40
N ARG A 69 3.77 10.26 11.57
CA ARG A 69 4.97 9.72 10.97
C ARG A 69 5.42 10.52 9.76
N SER A 70 4.51 10.78 8.83
CA SER A 70 4.84 11.52 7.60
C SER A 70 3.63 12.24 7.02
N VAL A 71 3.88 13.35 6.32
CA VAL A 71 2.86 14.05 5.52
C VAL A 71 3.39 14.17 4.09
N LYS A 72 2.66 13.60 3.13
CA LYS A 72 3.07 13.52 1.72
C LYS A 72 2.06 14.25 0.83
N PRO A 73 2.49 15.01 -0.18
CA PRO A 73 1.59 15.63 -1.14
C PRO A 73 0.99 14.58 -2.08
N ILE A 74 -0.25 14.79 -2.52
CA ILE A 74 -0.88 14.02 -3.59
C ILE A 74 -1.44 14.94 -4.68
N LYS A 75 -1.87 14.36 -5.79
CA LYS A 75 -2.51 15.08 -6.90
C LYS A 75 -3.76 15.83 -6.43
N ASN A 76 -4.17 16.84 -7.19
CA ASN A 76 -5.36 17.65 -6.96
C ASN A 76 -5.34 18.37 -5.61
N GLY A 77 -4.18 18.88 -5.21
CA GLY A 77 -4.05 19.67 -3.99
C GLY A 77 -4.16 18.89 -2.68
N GLY A 78 -4.36 17.58 -2.72
CA GLY A 78 -4.51 16.79 -1.50
C GLY A 78 -3.19 16.53 -0.77
N ILE A 79 -3.33 16.01 0.44
CA ILE A 79 -2.24 15.48 1.26
C ILE A 79 -2.61 14.09 1.81
N ILE A 80 -1.59 13.28 2.02
CA ILE A 80 -1.63 12.03 2.77
C ILE A 80 -0.97 12.28 4.12
N VAL A 81 -1.64 11.83 5.19
CA VAL A 81 -1.09 11.83 6.54
C VAL A 81 -0.93 10.40 7.00
N GLU A 82 0.28 10.04 7.39
CA GLU A 82 0.63 8.74 7.96
C GLU A 82 0.84 8.90 9.47
N THR A 83 0.16 8.09 10.27
CA THR A 83 0.28 8.04 11.73
C THR A 83 1.03 6.80 12.19
N ILE A 84 1.49 6.81 13.45
CA ILE A 84 2.19 5.66 14.05
C ILE A 84 1.20 4.56 14.45
N SER A 85 0.04 4.95 14.99
CA SER A 85 -1.03 4.04 15.42
C SER A 85 -2.35 4.27 14.67
N GLU A 86 -3.22 3.28 14.70
CA GLU A 86 -4.61 3.37 14.22
C GLU A 86 -5.45 4.32 15.10
N GLU A 87 -5.24 4.28 16.41
CA GLU A 87 -5.94 5.15 17.37
C GLU A 87 -5.66 6.63 17.10
N ASP A 88 -4.41 6.95 16.79
CA ASP A 88 -3.96 8.29 16.42
C ASP A 88 -4.61 8.77 15.13
N LEU A 89 -4.82 7.84 14.18
CA LEU A 89 -5.51 8.13 12.93
C LEU A 89 -6.98 8.48 13.17
N ASP A 90 -7.67 7.68 13.99
CA ASP A 90 -9.08 7.88 14.27
C ASP A 90 -9.32 9.15 15.09
N LYS A 91 -8.45 9.47 16.07
CA LYS A 91 -8.46 10.78 16.78
C LYS A 91 -8.28 11.95 15.82
N LEU A 92 -7.34 11.84 14.88
CA LEU A 92 -7.11 12.88 13.88
C LEU A 92 -8.35 13.09 12.99
N ILE A 93 -9.01 12.00 12.58
CA ILE A 93 -10.24 12.07 11.78
C ILE A 93 -11.38 12.69 12.59
N TYR A 94 -11.51 12.35 13.86
CA TYR A 94 -12.54 12.90 14.75
C TYR A 94 -12.39 14.41 14.91
N GLU A 95 -11.19 14.88 15.24
CA GLU A 95 -10.89 16.31 15.40
C GLU A 95 -11.04 17.09 14.10
N PHE A 96 -10.69 16.47 12.96
CA PHE A 96 -10.93 17.08 11.66
C PHE A 96 -12.43 17.28 11.40
N LYS A 97 -13.25 16.28 11.72
CA LYS A 97 -14.70 16.32 11.54
C LYS A 97 -15.40 17.25 12.52
N ALA A 98 -14.83 17.47 13.71
CA ALA A 98 -15.36 18.40 14.69
C ALA A 98 -15.26 19.87 14.25
N LYS A 99 -14.45 20.18 13.22
CA LYS A 99 -14.28 21.54 12.70
C LYS A 99 -15.04 21.72 11.40
N ASP A 100 -16.21 22.33 11.50
CA ASP A 100 -17.10 22.59 10.36
C ASP A 100 -16.45 23.40 9.22
N GLU A 101 -15.52 24.30 9.56
CA GLU A 101 -14.76 25.05 8.54
C GLU A 101 -13.86 24.15 7.69
N LEU A 102 -13.30 23.10 8.28
CA LEU A 102 -12.46 22.15 7.55
C LEU A 102 -13.29 21.21 6.71
N THR A 103 -14.41 20.70 7.23
CA THR A 103 -15.27 19.76 6.50
C THR A 103 -15.99 20.40 5.32
N LYS A 104 -16.19 21.72 5.32
CA LYS A 104 -16.70 22.48 4.17
C LYS A 104 -15.66 22.62 3.05
N GLU A 105 -14.40 22.92 3.39
CA GLU A 105 -13.34 23.17 2.42
C GLU A 105 -12.64 21.87 1.95
N TYR A 106 -12.60 20.86 2.81
CA TYR A 106 -11.79 19.66 2.62
C TYR A 106 -12.54 18.40 3.06
N GLN A 107 -12.33 17.34 2.28
CA GLN A 107 -12.77 15.99 2.60
C GLN A 107 -11.63 15.19 3.21
N ILE A 108 -11.89 14.58 4.36
CA ILE A 108 -10.99 13.60 4.99
C ILE A 108 -11.54 12.18 4.83
N GLY A 109 -10.67 11.22 4.51
CA GLY A 109 -11.08 9.83 4.39
C GLY A 109 -9.91 8.85 4.32
N LYS A 110 -10.15 7.62 4.78
CA LYS A 110 -9.23 6.50 4.59
C LYS A 110 -9.07 6.25 3.07
N PRO A 111 -7.84 6.03 2.57
CA PRO A 111 -7.62 5.76 1.16
C PRO A 111 -8.41 4.51 0.74
N ALA A 112 -9.02 4.56 -0.44
CA ALA A 112 -9.75 3.43 -0.98
C ALA A 112 -8.82 2.23 -1.15
N THR A 113 -9.20 1.10 -0.57
CA THR A 113 -8.55 -0.18 -0.83
C THR A 113 -8.76 -0.54 -2.30
N ARG A 114 -7.68 -0.81 -3.02
CA ARG A 114 -7.81 -1.40 -4.35
C ARG A 114 -8.14 -2.88 -4.17
N ASN A 115 -9.01 -3.41 -5.03
CA ASN A 115 -9.18 -4.84 -5.19
C ASN A 115 -8.18 -5.31 -6.26
N PRO A 116 -6.99 -5.81 -5.89
CA PRO A 116 -6.05 -6.29 -6.87
C PRO A 116 -6.64 -7.50 -7.61
N HIS A 117 -6.55 -7.50 -8.93
CA HIS A 117 -6.85 -8.66 -9.75
C HIS A 117 -5.54 -9.28 -10.22
N ILE A 118 -5.38 -10.56 -9.96
CA ILE A 118 -4.21 -11.34 -10.38
C ILE A 118 -4.66 -12.24 -11.53
N ILE A 119 -3.92 -12.21 -12.63
CA ILE A 119 -4.14 -13.08 -13.79
C ILE A 119 -2.93 -14.00 -13.89
N CYS A 120 -3.17 -15.30 -13.78
CA CYS A 120 -2.12 -16.33 -13.90
C CYS A 120 -2.15 -16.92 -15.31
N PHE A 121 -1.00 -17.00 -15.97
CA PHE A 121 -0.83 -17.62 -17.29
C PHE A 121 -0.15 -19.00 -17.14
N GLU A 122 -0.24 -19.83 -18.17
CA GLU A 122 0.40 -21.16 -18.23
C GLU A 122 -0.04 -22.11 -17.09
N VAL A 123 -1.25 -21.91 -16.60
CA VAL A 123 -1.90 -22.81 -15.65
C VAL A 123 -2.44 -24.02 -16.40
N SER A 124 -2.16 -25.22 -15.90
CA SER A 124 -2.68 -26.45 -16.50
C SER A 124 -4.21 -26.46 -16.45
N PRO A 125 -4.93 -26.80 -17.54
CA PRO A 125 -6.39 -26.68 -17.63
C PRO A 125 -7.17 -27.54 -16.62
N GLU A 126 -6.55 -28.60 -16.10
CA GLU A 126 -7.10 -29.44 -15.02
C GLU A 126 -6.96 -28.82 -13.62
N THR A 127 -6.21 -27.74 -13.48
CA THR A 127 -5.96 -27.09 -12.19
C THR A 127 -7.18 -26.28 -11.78
N LYS A 128 -7.77 -26.64 -10.64
CA LYS A 128 -8.91 -25.92 -10.09
C LYS A 128 -8.49 -24.59 -9.45
N SER A 129 -9.39 -23.61 -9.47
CA SER A 129 -9.19 -22.29 -8.86
C SER A 129 -8.84 -22.35 -7.37
N GLU A 130 -9.43 -23.31 -6.64
CA GLU A 130 -9.23 -23.44 -5.20
C GLU A 130 -7.78 -23.85 -4.89
N VAL A 131 -7.25 -24.82 -5.64
CA VAL A 131 -5.88 -25.33 -5.47
C VAL A 131 -4.85 -24.23 -5.76
N LEU A 132 -5.08 -23.40 -6.77
CA LEU A 132 -4.21 -22.24 -7.06
C LEU A 132 -4.25 -21.21 -5.95
N THR A 133 -5.44 -20.91 -5.43
CA THR A 133 -5.61 -19.93 -4.36
C THR A 133 -4.93 -20.38 -3.08
N GLU A 134 -5.07 -21.66 -2.72
CA GLU A 134 -4.39 -22.27 -1.57
C GLU A 134 -2.87 -22.29 -1.76
N SER A 135 -2.39 -22.66 -2.94
CA SER A 135 -0.95 -22.69 -3.24
C SER A 135 -0.33 -21.29 -3.13
N LEU A 136 -0.97 -20.28 -3.70
CA LEU A 136 -0.53 -18.88 -3.59
C LEU A 136 -0.55 -18.37 -2.15
N ARG A 137 -1.56 -18.76 -1.37
CA ARG A 137 -1.67 -18.40 0.05
C ARG A 137 -0.56 -19.04 0.87
N ASN A 138 -0.23 -20.30 0.61
CA ASN A 138 0.81 -21.04 1.35
C ASN A 138 2.21 -20.49 1.04
N GLN A 139 2.50 -20.18 -0.23
CA GLN A 139 3.75 -19.50 -0.62
C GLN A 139 3.96 -18.18 0.15
N PHE A 140 2.89 -17.39 0.30
CA PHE A 140 2.96 -16.17 1.09
C PHE A 140 3.25 -16.43 2.57
N LEU A 141 2.73 -17.51 3.16
CA LEU A 141 2.96 -17.82 4.57
C LEU A 141 4.38 -18.34 4.82
N GLU A 142 4.87 -19.25 3.98
CA GLU A 142 6.21 -19.84 4.08
C GLU A 142 7.31 -18.76 3.98
N GLU A 143 7.15 -17.77 3.09
CA GLU A 143 8.11 -16.66 2.94
C GLU A 143 8.15 -15.69 4.15
N ASN A 144 7.12 -15.68 5.01
CA ASN A 144 7.04 -14.79 6.17
C ASN A 144 7.39 -15.48 7.50
N GLU A 145 7.50 -16.81 7.54
CA GLU A 145 7.93 -17.56 8.74
C GLU A 145 9.47 -17.62 8.89
N GLU A 146 10.24 -17.39 7.84
CA GLU A 146 11.72 -17.39 7.90
C GLU A 146 12.35 -16.07 8.44
N ILE A 147 11.54 -15.14 8.98
CA ILE A 147 11.99 -13.82 9.46
C ILE A 147 11.92 -13.68 11.00
N GLU A 148 11.60 -14.74 11.76
CA GLU A 148 11.72 -14.73 13.24
C GLU A 148 13.11 -15.11 13.76
#